data_AF-A0A7C6SHX9-F1
#
_entry.id   AF-A0A7C6SHX9-F1
#
_cell.length_a   1.000
_cell.length_b   1.000
_cell.length_c   1.000
_cell.angle_alpha   90.00
_cell.angle_beta   90.00
_cell.angle_gamma   90.00
#
_symmetry.space_group_name_H-M   'P 1'
#
loop_
_entity.id
_entity.type
_entity.pdbx_description
1 polymer ?
#
loop_
_entity_poly.entity_id
_entity_poly.type
_entity_poly.pdbx_seq_one_letter_code
_entity_poly.pdbx_strand_id
1 'polypeptide(L)'
;EEIDKMVQEAELNKEADDKRREEAELKNKAEQLIHQINQSLENEEANIDASQKVEVEKLRDELQTALDENDYESLKEKVDALEAAAHTMSEQMYQQQAQAEGDPTSTTGQDDDIMDADFTEKN
;
A
#
# COMPACT_ATOMS: atom_id res chain seq x y z
N GLU A 1 25.39 -27.94 -29.41
CA GLU A 1 26.50 -27.38 -28.61
C GLU A 1 26.67 -25.87 -28.76
N GLU A 2 26.98 -25.30 -29.93
CA GLU A 2 27.02 -23.82 -30.08
C GLU A 2 25.63 -23.15 -30.07
N ILE A 3 24.61 -23.82 -30.62
CA ILE A 3 23.22 -23.35 -30.61
C ILE A 3 22.66 -23.32 -29.18
N ASP A 4 22.93 -24.36 -28.37
CA ASP A 4 22.45 -24.43 -26.98
C ASP A 4 23.09 -23.34 -26.11
N LYS A 5 24.37 -23.02 -26.34
CA LYS A 5 25.05 -21.89 -25.69
C LYS A 5 24.43 -20.54 -26.08
N MET A 6 24.14 -20.33 -27.36
CA MET A 6 23.48 -19.09 -27.81
C MET A 6 22.06 -18.95 -27.25
N VAL A 7 21.32 -20.06 -27.09
CA VAL A 7 19.99 -20.04 -26.46
C VAL A 7 20.10 -19.72 -24.97
N GLN A 8 21.02 -20.34 -24.24
CA GLN A 8 21.24 -20.00 -22.82
C GLN A 8 21.71 -18.56 -22.61
N GLU A 9 22.62 -18.04 -23.46
CA GLU A 9 23.04 -16.63 -23.38
C GLU A 9 21.88 -15.69 -23.71
N ALA A 10 21.02 -16.04 -24.66
CA ALA A 10 19.83 -15.25 -24.98
C ALA A 10 18.80 -15.25 -23.83
N GLU A 11 18.59 -16.40 -23.19
CA GLU A 11 17.71 -16.53 -22.02
C GLU A 11 18.25 -15.76 -20.81
N LEU A 12 19.54 -15.89 -20.49
CA LEU A 12 20.18 -15.15 -19.40
C LEU A 12 20.14 -13.64 -19.62
N ASN A 13 20.33 -13.16 -20.85
CA ASN A 13 20.20 -11.74 -21.15
C ASN A 13 18.76 -11.26 -21.02
N LYS A 14 17.78 -12.06 -21.48
CA LYS A 14 16.37 -11.75 -21.34
C LYS A 14 15.98 -11.63 -19.86
N GLU A 15 16.40 -12.58 -19.03
CA GLU A 15 16.10 -12.59 -17.60
C GLU A 15 16.79 -11.43 -16.86
N ALA A 16 18.02 -11.08 -17.24
CA ALA A 16 18.72 -9.90 -16.71
C ALA A 16 18.04 -8.59 -17.12
N ASP A 17 17.54 -8.48 -18.35
CA ASP A 17 16.81 -7.30 -18.84
C ASP A 17 15.40 -7.20 -18.21
N ASP A 18 14.72 -8.32 -18.01
CA ASP A 18 13.46 -8.39 -17.27
C ASP A 18 13.66 -7.93 -15.83
N LYS A 19 14.72 -8.41 -15.16
CA LYS A 19 15.04 -8.02 -13.78
C LYS A 19 15.37 -6.53 -13.66
N ARG A 20 16.17 -5.97 -14.56
CA ARG A 20 16.46 -4.52 -14.56
C ARG A 20 15.20 -3.69 -14.79
N ARG A 21 14.25 -4.18 -15.60
CA ARG A 21 12.96 -3.52 -15.81
C ARG A 21 12.13 -3.52 -14.54
N GLU A 22 12.01 -4.67 -13.89
CA GLU A 22 11.29 -4.80 -12.61
C GLU A 22 11.90 -3.88 -11.55
N GLU A 23 13.23 -3.85 -11.41
CA GLU A 23 13.93 -2.96 -10.48
C GLU A 23 13.62 -1.48 -10.73
N ALA A 24 13.59 -1.06 -12.00
CA ALA A 24 13.26 0.31 -12.39
C ALA A 24 11.77 0.63 -12.16
N GLU A 25 10.86 -0.29 -12.45
CA GLU A 25 9.43 -0.15 -12.16
C GLU A 25 9.17 -0.05 -10.66
N LEU A 26 9.85 -0.88 -9.86
CA LEU A 26 9.75 -0.87 -8.40
C LEU A 26 10.21 0.47 -7.82
N LYS A 27 11.34 1.01 -8.32
CA LYS A 27 11.82 2.34 -7.92
C LYS A 27 10.82 3.45 -8.24
N ASN A 28 10.31 3.48 -9.47
CA ASN A 28 9.31 4.47 -9.85
C ASN A 28 8.05 4.35 -8.99
N LYS A 29 7.59 3.13 -8.71
CA LYS A 29 6.42 2.88 -7.85
C LYS A 29 6.66 3.36 -6.41
N ALA A 30 7.84 3.08 -5.85
CA ALA A 30 8.22 3.53 -4.52
C ALA A 30 8.30 5.07 -4.42
N GLU A 31 8.94 5.73 -5.39
CA GLU A 31 9.01 7.19 -5.45
C GLU A 31 7.62 7.84 -5.57
N GLN A 32 6.75 7.27 -6.42
CA GLN A 32 5.37 7.72 -6.55
C GLN A 32 4.60 7.59 -5.24
N LEU A 33 4.75 6.46 -4.55
CA LEU A 33 4.10 6.21 -3.26
C LEU A 33 4.59 7.16 -2.16
N ILE A 34 5.90 7.39 -2.05
CA ILE A 34 6.48 8.36 -1.12
C ILE A 34 5.89 9.74 -1.37
N HIS A 35 5.80 10.15 -2.64
CA HIS A 35 5.24 11.45 -2.99
C HIS A 35 3.76 11.56 -2.64
N GLN A 36 2.96 10.54 -2.98
CA GLN A 36 1.53 10.50 -2.66
C GLN A 36 1.29 10.57 -1.15
N ILE A 37 2.11 9.89 -0.36
CA ILE A 37 1.98 9.90 1.09
C ILE A 37 2.41 11.23 1.68
N ASN A 38 3.50 11.82 1.21
CA ASN A 38 3.87 13.16 1.66
C ASN A 38 2.75 14.18 1.39
N GLN A 39 2.08 14.09 0.24
CA GLN A 39 0.90 14.92 -0.03
C GLN A 39 -0.27 14.62 0.91
N SER A 40 -0.59 13.35 1.17
CA SER A 40 -1.64 12.98 2.13
C SER A 40 -1.32 13.44 3.55
N LEU A 41 -0.05 13.40 3.97
CA LEU A 41 0.41 13.85 5.28
C LEU A 41 0.40 15.38 5.44
N GLU A 42 0.64 16.11 4.34
CA GLU A 42 0.54 17.58 4.26
C GLU A 42 -0.91 18.07 4.19
N ASN A 43 -1.83 17.24 3.68
CA ASN A 43 -3.26 17.55 3.68
C ASN A 43 -3.83 17.47 5.10
N GLU A 44 -3.90 18.60 5.80
CA GLU A 44 -4.53 18.72 7.13
C GLU A 44 -6.04 18.37 7.13
N GLU A 45 -6.70 18.33 5.97
CA GLU A 45 -8.10 17.90 5.82
C GLU A 45 -8.27 16.39 5.74
N ALA A 46 -7.18 15.63 5.56
CA ALA A 46 -7.22 14.19 5.72
C ALA A 46 -7.38 13.94 7.22
N ASN A 47 -8.57 13.54 7.66
CA ASN A 47 -8.82 13.06 9.03
C ASN A 47 -8.07 11.74 9.26
N ILE A 48 -6.73 11.80 9.30
CA ILE A 48 -5.85 10.67 9.56
C ILE A 48 -5.65 10.55 11.07
N ASP A 49 -5.82 9.36 11.61
CA ASP A 49 -5.46 9.10 13.00
C ASP A 49 -3.95 9.32 13.23
N ALA A 50 -3.58 9.91 14.37
CA ALA A 50 -2.18 10.19 14.69
C ALA A 50 -1.30 8.91 14.70
N SER A 51 -1.87 7.76 15.06
CA SER A 51 -1.16 6.47 15.06
C SER A 51 -0.87 6.02 13.63
N GLN A 52 -1.86 6.15 12.74
CA GLN A 52 -1.70 5.85 11.32
C GLN A 52 -0.71 6.79 10.66
N LYS A 53 -0.75 8.09 11.01
CA LYS A 53 0.21 9.09 10.51
C LYS A 53 1.66 8.66 10.80
N VAL A 54 1.93 8.27 12.04
CA VAL A 54 3.27 7.82 12.47
C VAL A 54 3.69 6.54 11.76
N GLU A 55 2.77 5.58 11.57
CA GLU A 55 3.07 4.33 10.88
C GLU A 55 3.38 4.54 9.40
N VAL A 56 2.60 5.38 8.73
CA VAL A 56 2.79 5.77 7.34
C VAL A 56 4.08 6.57 7.14
N GLU A 57 4.39 7.52 8.03
CA GLU A 57 5.67 8.25 8.02
C GLU A 57 6.87 7.32 8.18
N LYS A 58 6.78 6.35 9.09
CA LYS A 58 7.83 5.35 9.30
C LYS A 58 8.03 4.48 8.06
N LEU A 59 6.94 3.94 7.48
CA LEU A 59 7.02 3.11 6.29
C LEU A 59 7.57 3.88 5.08
N ARG A 60 7.21 5.17 4.94
CA ARG A 60 7.81 6.06 3.93
C ARG A 60 9.32 6.18 4.11
N ASP A 61 9.80 6.43 5.33
CA ASP A 61 11.23 6.60 5.61
C ASP A 61 12.02 5.31 5.38
N GLU A 62 11.43 4.17 5.76
CA GLU A 62 11.99 2.84 5.46
C GLU A 62 12.02 2.56 3.95
N LEU A 63 10.97 2.94 3.21
CA LEU A 63 10.91 2.80 1.75
C LEU A 63 11.98 3.67 1.07
N GLN A 64 12.15 4.92 1.52
CA GLN A 64 13.19 5.82 1.02
C GLN A 64 14.59 5.24 1.26
N THR A 65 14.82 4.68 2.46
CA THR A 65 16.11 4.05 2.81
C THR A 65 16.37 2.83 1.92
N ALA A 66 15.38 1.95 1.72
CA ALA A 66 15.51 0.80 0.84
C ALA A 66 15.78 1.20 -0.62
N LEU A 67 15.20 2.31 -1.07
CA LEU A 67 15.44 2.88 -2.41
C LEU A 67 16.89 3.35 -2.57
N ASP A 68 17.43 4.04 -1.55
CA ASP A 68 18.79 4.55 -1.54
C ASP A 68 19.83 3.41 -1.44
N GLU A 69 19.52 2.37 -0.67
CA GLU A 69 20.36 1.17 -0.51
C GLU A 69 20.26 0.20 -1.70
N ASN A 70 19.34 0.43 -2.64
CA ASN A 70 19.02 -0.48 -3.76
C ASN A 70 18.61 -1.88 -3.27
N ASP A 71 17.94 -1.96 -2.13
CA ASP A 71 17.40 -3.21 -1.60
C ASP A 71 16.00 -3.45 -2.19
N TYR A 72 15.96 -4.09 -3.36
CA TYR A 72 14.71 -4.35 -4.08
C TYR A 72 13.80 -5.39 -3.42
N GLU A 73 14.35 -6.31 -2.60
CA GLU A 73 13.52 -7.24 -1.81
C GLU A 73 12.76 -6.45 -0.75
N SER A 74 13.48 -5.65 0.05
CA SER A 74 12.85 -4.79 1.07
C SER A 74 11.93 -3.75 0.43
N LEU A 75 12.32 -3.15 -0.70
CA LEU A 75 11.49 -2.14 -1.38
C LEU A 75 10.13 -2.72 -1.76
N LYS A 76 10.09 -3.96 -2.26
CA LYS A 76 8.84 -4.62 -2.64
C LYS A 76 7.94 -4.86 -1.42
N GLU A 77 8.48 -5.41 -0.35
CA GLU A 77 7.73 -5.64 0.89
C GLU A 77 7.20 -4.32 1.49
N LYS A 78 8.02 -3.26 1.46
CA LYS A 78 7.62 -1.94 1.97
C LYS A 78 6.58 -1.28 1.10
N VAL A 79 6.67 -1.39 -0.23
CA VAL A 79 5.63 -0.93 -1.16
C VAL A 79 4.29 -1.60 -0.82
N ASP A 80 4.28 -2.93 -0.69
CA ASP A 80 3.06 -3.68 -0.42
C ASP A 80 2.49 -3.34 0.97
N ALA A 81 3.35 -3.20 2.00
CA ALA A 81 2.94 -2.79 3.33
C ALA A 81 2.35 -1.38 3.36
N LEU A 82 2.92 -0.46 2.59
CA LEU A 82 2.46 0.92 2.47
C LEU A 82 1.11 1.00 1.74
N GLU A 83 0.91 0.22 0.68
CA GLU A 83 -0.37 0.10 -0.02
C GLU A 83 -1.46 -0.46 0.91
N ALA A 84 -1.13 -1.49 1.71
CA ALA A 84 -2.04 -2.03 2.71
C ALA A 84 -2.41 -0.97 3.77
N ALA A 85 -1.43 -0.24 4.31
CA ALA A 85 -1.66 0.83 5.28
C ALA A 85 -2.54 1.95 4.69
N ALA A 86 -2.30 2.35 3.44
CA ALA A 86 -3.10 3.35 2.74
C ALA A 86 -4.55 2.88 2.49
N HIS A 87 -4.75 1.58 2.23
CA HIS A 87 -6.09 1.01 2.10
C HIS A 87 -6.85 1.06 3.43
N THR A 88 -6.23 0.58 4.52
CA THR A 88 -6.81 0.65 5.87
C THR A 88 -7.11 2.08 6.30
N MET A 89 -6.24 3.03 5.95
CA MET A 89 -6.48 4.45 6.21
C MET A 89 -7.72 4.95 5.45
N SER A 90 -7.87 4.59 4.18
CA SER A 90 -9.04 4.94 3.37
C SER A 90 -10.33 4.35 3.96
N GLU A 91 -10.31 3.07 4.35
CA GLU A 91 -11.44 2.40 4.99
C GLU A 91 -11.85 3.08 6.31
N GLN A 92 -10.89 3.46 7.15
CA GLN A 92 -11.17 4.17 8.39
C GLN A 92 -11.73 5.57 8.16
N MET A 93 -11.25 6.30 7.15
CA MET A 93 -11.82 7.59 6.77
C MET A 93 -13.29 7.45 6.31
N TYR A 94 -13.59 6.45 5.48
CA TYR A 94 -14.96 6.15 5.04
C TYR A 94 -15.85 5.73 6.22
N GLN A 95 -15.36 4.91 7.15
CA GLN A 95 -16.10 4.53 8.36
C GLN A 95 -16.37 5.73 9.29
N GLN A 96 -15.38 6.59 9.52
CA GLN A 96 -15.58 7.81 10.32
C GLN A 96 -16.59 8.75 9.66
N GLN A 97 -16.60 8.86 8.33
CA GLN A 97 -17.56 9.71 7.63
C GLN A 97 -18.98 9.13 7.69
N ALA A 98 -19.14 7.81 7.57
CA ALA A 98 -20.43 7.15 7.77
C ALA A 98 -20.95 7.29 9.22
N GLN A 99 -20.05 7.35 10.20
CA GLN A 99 -20.40 7.53 11.60
C GLN A 99 -20.68 8.99 11.98
N ALA A 100 -20.09 9.96 11.26
CA ALA A 100 -20.32 11.39 11.43
C ALA A 100 -21.66 11.88 10.84
N GLU A 101 -22.26 11.16 9.89
CA GLU A 101 -23.64 11.40 9.44
C GLU A 101 -24.71 10.72 10.31
N GLY A 102 -24.31 10.04 11.40
CA GLY A 102 -25.22 9.35 12.31
C GLY A 102 -25.26 9.98 13.72
N ASP A 103 -26.04 11.06 13.90
CA ASP A 103 -26.61 11.40 15.22
C ASP A 103 -28.14 11.58 15.09
N PRO A 104 -28.94 11.13 16.10
CA PRO A 104 -30.23 10.51 15.88
C PRO A 104 -31.37 11.51 15.98
N THR A 105 -32.23 11.54 14.97
CA THR A 105 -33.59 12.06 15.16
C THR A 105 -34.62 11.23 14.41
N SER A 106 -35.37 10.48 15.23
CA SER A 106 -36.79 10.19 15.07
C SER A 106 -37.22 8.97 14.22
N THR A 107 -37.51 7.90 14.97
CA THR A 107 -38.79 7.15 14.99
C THR A 107 -39.28 6.46 13.70
N THR A 108 -39.36 5.11 13.84
CA THR A 108 -40.32 4.17 13.23
C THR A 108 -39.84 3.37 12.02
N GLY A 109 -39.76 2.05 12.20
CA GLY A 109 -39.97 1.08 11.12
C GLY A 109 -38.71 0.35 10.66
N GLN A 110 -38.40 -0.74 11.35
CA GLN A 110 -38.22 -2.09 10.80
C GLN A 110 -37.58 -2.26 9.40
N ASP A 111 -36.56 -3.10 9.38
CA ASP A 111 -35.84 -3.71 8.25
C ASP A 111 -34.90 -2.79 7.46
N ASP A 112 -33.60 -2.93 7.69
CA ASP A 112 -32.75 -3.41 6.61
C ASP A 112 -31.41 -3.97 7.11
N ASP A 113 -31.12 -5.16 6.60
CA ASP A 113 -29.87 -5.90 6.65
C ASP A 113 -28.69 -5.05 6.11
N ILE A 114 -27.70 -4.77 6.96
CA ILE A 114 -26.32 -4.67 6.51
C ILE A 114 -25.44 -5.42 7.53
N MET A 115 -25.25 -6.71 7.25
CA MET A 115 -24.09 -7.52 7.67
C MET A 115 -22.85 -6.98 6.93
N ASP A 116 -21.60 -7.08 7.36
CA ASP A 116 -20.85 -8.24 7.83
C ASP A 116 -19.57 -7.75 8.54
N ALA A 117 -19.31 -8.22 9.76
CA ALA A 117 -17.97 -8.29 10.32
C ALA A 117 -17.91 -9.42 11.35
N ASP A 118 -18.29 -10.61 10.89
CA ASP A 118 -18.13 -11.86 11.62
C ASP A 118 -16.65 -12.26 11.63
N PHE A 119 -15.84 -11.58 12.46
CA PHE A 119 -14.47 -12.00 12.74
C PHE A 119 -14.51 -13.14 13.76
N THR A 120 -14.74 -14.34 13.26
CA THR A 120 -14.59 -15.57 14.03
C THR A 120 -13.16 -16.11 13.91
N GLU A 121 -12.37 -15.95 14.97
CA GLU A 121 -11.27 -16.88 15.24
C GLU A 121 -11.31 -17.38 16.69
N LYS A 122 -12.00 -18.52 16.82
CA LYS A 122 -11.90 -19.63 17.77
C LYS A 122 -10.79 -19.57 18.84
N ASN A 123 -11.21 -19.79 20.10
CA ASN A 123 -10.47 -20.62 21.06
C ASN A 123 -11.08 -22.03 21.10
#